data_AF-T0GGU0-F1
#
_entry.id   AF-T0GGU0-F1
#
_cell.length_a   1.000
_cell.length_b   1.000
_cell.length_c   1.000
_cell.angle_alpha   90.00
_cell.angle_beta   90.00
_cell.angle_gamma   90.00
#
_symmetry.space_group_name_H-M   'P 1'
#
loop_
_entity.id
_entity.type
_entity.pdbx_description
1 polymer ?
#
loop_
_entity_poly.entity_id
_entity_poly.type
_entity_poly.pdbx_seq_one_letter_code
_entity_poly.pdbx_strand_id
1 'polypeptide(L)'
;MDNDDRGNSTKKKVEPIDSEKHSPYLMSSDSDLVQIEDPILSLKGVSFIPICICPDCGERTSILWQKNRGRLRDWAAYHEEIHTIICSNTKCLREYEPNYVIQMPDGIPILTKSELLSEMVSWFRTVDREERNIDLKLNEDEILTWDRFYKKVPDWQEHIPIELFTNILRYTPPNDLEGVLLGRPAIPLFGGYFFPKSSGNSETY
;
A
#
# COMPACT_ATOMS: atom_id res chain seq x y z
N MET A 1 13.38 -48.48 29.29
CA MET A 1 14.59 -47.89 29.87
C MET A 1 15.66 -47.97 28.80
N ASP A 2 16.05 -46.94 28.07
CA ASP A 2 15.69 -45.52 28.08
C ASP A 2 15.95 -44.96 26.68
N ASN A 3 15.15 -43.94 26.35
CA ASN A 3 15.28 -43.09 25.18
C ASN A 3 16.60 -42.31 25.20
N ASP A 4 17.15 -41.99 24.03
CA ASP A 4 17.73 -40.66 23.82
C ASP A 4 17.71 -40.31 22.33
N ASP A 5 16.54 -39.82 21.94
CA ASP A 5 16.28 -39.14 20.67
C ASP A 5 16.78 -37.69 20.81
N ARG A 6 18.02 -37.42 20.37
CA ARG A 6 18.61 -36.07 20.42
C ARG A 6 17.97 -35.19 19.35
N GLY A 7 16.85 -34.58 19.72
CA GLY A 7 16.18 -33.51 18.99
C GLY A 7 17.13 -32.32 18.76
N ASN A 8 17.50 -32.12 17.50
CA ASN A 8 18.21 -30.94 17.04
C ASN A 8 17.19 -29.80 16.86
N SER A 9 16.87 -29.10 17.96
CA SER A 9 16.02 -27.91 17.92
C SER A 9 16.86 -26.70 17.49
N THR A 10 17.04 -26.54 16.17
CA THR A 10 17.47 -25.26 15.60
C THR A 10 16.37 -24.23 15.83
N LYS A 11 16.54 -23.41 16.87
CA LYS A 11 15.80 -22.15 17.02
C LYS A 11 16.05 -21.32 15.75
N LYS A 12 15.05 -21.24 14.86
CA LYS A 12 15.04 -20.27 13.76
C LYS A 12 15.25 -18.90 14.40
N LYS A 13 16.39 -18.28 14.09
CA LYS A 13 16.69 -16.90 14.44
C LYS A 13 15.66 -16.05 13.71
N VAL A 14 14.69 -15.50 14.44
CA VAL A 14 13.70 -14.57 13.87
C VAL A 14 14.51 -13.34 13.47
N GLU A 15 14.70 -13.14 12.17
CA GLU A 15 15.30 -11.92 11.65
C GLU A 15 14.43 -10.72 12.06
N PRO A 16 15.03 -9.55 12.34
CA PRO A 16 14.27 -8.36 12.66
C PRO A 16 13.30 -8.05 11.51
N ILE A 17 12.03 -7.87 11.84
CA ILE A 17 11.00 -7.44 10.89
C ILE A 17 11.39 -6.03 10.43
N ASP A 18 11.86 -5.91 9.19
CA ASP A 18 12.11 -4.61 8.56
C ASP A 18 10.77 -3.94 8.29
N SER A 19 10.37 -3.01 9.16
CA SER A 19 9.08 -2.33 9.07
C SER A 19 8.85 -1.60 7.75
N GLU A 20 9.92 -1.21 7.03
CA GLU A 20 9.79 -0.56 5.72
C GLU A 20 9.45 -1.56 4.62
N LYS A 21 9.76 -2.84 4.79
CA LYS A 21 9.38 -3.88 3.84
C LYS A 21 7.98 -4.44 4.08
N HIS A 22 7.25 -3.92 5.08
CA HIS A 22 5.91 -4.37 5.42
C HIS A 22 4.86 -3.38 4.93
N SER A 23 3.92 -3.89 4.16
CA SER A 23 2.77 -3.13 3.70
C SER A 23 1.65 -3.18 4.73
N PRO A 24 0.87 -2.11 4.93
CA PRO A 24 -0.30 -2.14 5.80
C PRO A 24 -1.48 -2.89 5.16
N TYR A 25 -1.36 -3.28 3.88
CA TYR A 25 -2.36 -4.06 3.17
C TYR A 25 -2.03 -5.55 3.23
N LEU A 26 -3.06 -6.37 3.14
CA LEU A 26 -2.92 -7.81 2.95
C LEU A 26 -2.23 -8.06 1.59
N MET A 27 -1.06 -8.71 1.64
CA MET A 27 -0.20 -8.93 0.47
C MET A 27 -0.47 -10.30 -0.16
N SER A 28 -0.41 -10.34 -1.49
CA SER A 28 -0.64 -11.55 -2.28
C SER A 28 0.42 -12.65 -2.07
N SER A 29 1.51 -12.47 -1.33
CA SER A 29 2.40 -13.61 -1.01
C SER A 29 1.75 -14.63 -0.06
N ASP A 30 0.61 -14.29 0.55
CA ASP A 30 -0.24 -15.20 1.34
C ASP A 30 -1.28 -15.95 0.46
N SER A 31 -1.16 -15.85 -0.88
CA SER A 31 -2.21 -16.15 -1.88
C SER A 31 -2.51 -17.61 -2.22
N ASP A 32 -1.80 -18.60 -1.68
CA ASP A 32 -2.23 -19.99 -1.89
C ASP A 32 -3.63 -20.28 -1.29
N LEU A 33 -4.17 -19.34 -0.49
CA LEU A 33 -5.48 -19.43 0.16
C LEU A 33 -6.56 -18.52 -0.43
N VAL A 34 -6.27 -17.60 -1.35
CA VAL A 34 -7.26 -16.64 -1.90
C VAL A 34 -7.54 -16.98 -3.37
N GLN A 35 -8.66 -17.67 -3.63
CA GLN A 35 -9.16 -17.79 -5.00
C GLN A 35 -9.49 -16.39 -5.55
N ILE A 36 -8.81 -16.00 -6.62
CA ILE A 36 -8.75 -14.64 -7.13
C ILE A 36 -10.10 -14.26 -7.77
N GLU A 37 -10.80 -13.32 -7.13
CA GLU A 37 -11.91 -12.60 -7.75
C GLU A 37 -11.40 -11.57 -8.76
N ASP A 38 -12.29 -11.13 -9.62
CA ASP A 38 -12.05 -9.98 -10.48
C ASP A 38 -11.69 -8.74 -9.62
N PRO A 39 -10.63 -7.98 -9.97
CA PRO A 39 -10.25 -6.81 -9.20
C PRO A 39 -11.35 -5.74 -9.25
N ILE A 40 -11.59 -5.10 -8.10
CA ILE A 40 -12.46 -3.92 -7.95
C ILE A 40 -11.79 -2.67 -8.53
N LEU A 41 -10.46 -2.64 -8.56
CA LEU A 41 -9.65 -1.60 -9.18
C LEU A 41 -8.37 -2.22 -9.76
N SER A 42 -8.06 -1.88 -11.01
CA SER A 42 -6.76 -2.18 -11.62
C SER A 42 -6.17 -0.90 -12.19
N LEU A 43 -5.09 -0.40 -11.57
CA LEU A 43 -4.42 0.82 -11.97
C LEU A 43 -2.92 0.53 -12.19
N LYS A 44 -2.47 0.73 -13.43
CA LYS A 44 -1.07 0.54 -13.85
C LYS A 44 -0.47 -0.84 -13.50
N GLY A 45 -1.29 -1.89 -13.41
CA GLY A 45 -0.85 -3.24 -13.04
C GLY A 45 -0.90 -3.53 -11.54
N VAL A 46 -1.24 -2.54 -10.71
CA VAL A 46 -1.65 -2.76 -9.32
C VAL A 46 -3.13 -3.11 -9.29
N SER A 47 -3.48 -4.21 -8.63
CA SER A 47 -4.84 -4.72 -8.55
C SER A 47 -5.33 -4.80 -7.11
N PHE A 48 -6.54 -4.29 -6.88
CA PHE A 48 -7.26 -4.36 -5.62
C PHE A 48 -8.30 -5.47 -5.76
N ILE A 49 -8.12 -6.55 -5.01
CA ILE A 49 -8.91 -7.78 -5.15
C ILE A 49 -9.72 -7.97 -3.87
N PRO A 50 -11.06 -8.01 -3.94
CA PRO A 50 -11.91 -8.17 -2.77
C PRO A 50 -11.70 -9.54 -2.10
N ILE A 51 -11.80 -9.57 -0.78
CA ILE A 51 -11.66 -10.79 0.02
C ILE A 51 -13.04 -11.40 0.22
N CYS A 52 -13.28 -12.52 -0.47
CA CYS A 52 -14.55 -13.27 -0.43
C CYS A 52 -14.52 -14.46 0.54
N ILE A 53 -13.59 -14.50 1.50
CA ILE A 53 -13.43 -15.64 2.42
C ILE A 53 -13.79 -15.21 3.82
N CYS A 54 -14.63 -16.00 4.49
CA CYS A 54 -14.97 -15.78 5.89
C CYS A 54 -13.73 -15.97 6.77
N PRO A 55 -13.36 -15.00 7.61
CA PRO A 55 -12.15 -15.08 8.44
C PRO A 55 -12.21 -16.20 9.49
N ASP A 56 -13.41 -16.63 9.90
CA ASP A 56 -13.59 -17.59 10.99
C ASP A 56 -13.63 -19.04 10.49
N CYS A 57 -14.33 -19.29 9.39
CA CYS A 57 -14.60 -20.65 8.90
C CYS A 57 -14.02 -20.96 7.52
N GLY A 58 -13.43 -19.98 6.83
CA GLY A 58 -12.83 -20.15 5.50
C GLY A 58 -13.84 -20.33 4.36
N GLU A 59 -15.14 -20.26 4.62
CA GLU A 59 -16.16 -20.41 3.59
C GLU A 59 -16.11 -19.24 2.60
N ARG A 60 -16.26 -19.54 1.30
CA ARG A 60 -16.38 -18.53 0.26
C ARG A 60 -17.77 -17.91 0.29
N THR A 61 -17.80 -16.60 0.46
CA THR A 61 -19.01 -15.79 0.45
C THR A 61 -19.01 -14.92 -0.79
N SER A 62 -20.01 -15.11 -1.66
CA SER A 62 -20.19 -14.27 -2.84
C SER A 62 -20.59 -12.86 -2.43
N ILE A 63 -19.86 -11.86 -2.91
CA ILE A 63 -20.18 -10.44 -2.71
C ILE A 63 -20.85 -9.95 -3.99
N LEU A 64 -22.13 -9.58 -3.90
CA LEU A 64 -22.89 -9.07 -5.04
C LEU A 64 -22.78 -7.54 -5.10
N TRP A 65 -22.13 -7.01 -6.14
CA TRP A 65 -22.01 -5.58 -6.40
C TRP A 65 -22.08 -5.31 -7.92
N GLN A 66 -22.48 -4.10 -8.32
CA GLN A 66 -22.61 -3.76 -9.74
C GLN A 66 -21.33 -3.16 -10.31
N LYS A 67 -20.52 -4.00 -10.96
CA LYS A 67 -19.31 -3.56 -11.69
C LYS A 67 -19.67 -2.67 -12.88
N ASN A 68 -19.37 -1.39 -12.77
CA ASN A 68 -19.75 -0.32 -13.70
C ASN A 68 -18.59 0.09 -14.62
N ARG A 69 -17.68 -0.84 -14.99
CA ARG A 69 -16.57 -0.67 -15.97
C ARG A 69 -15.63 0.54 -15.74
N GLY A 70 -15.85 1.35 -14.70
CA GLY A 70 -15.13 2.57 -14.42
C GLY A 70 -14.23 2.33 -13.22
N ARG A 71 -12.94 2.09 -13.45
CA ARG A 71 -12.00 1.57 -12.44
C ARG A 71 -12.09 2.19 -11.03
N LEU A 72 -12.00 3.51 -10.90
CA LEU A 72 -12.12 4.20 -9.60
C LEU A 72 -13.56 4.27 -9.10
N ARG A 73 -14.54 4.30 -10.02
CA ARG A 73 -15.97 4.23 -9.67
C ARG A 73 -16.35 2.86 -9.13
N ASP A 74 -15.74 1.81 -9.65
CA ASP A 74 -15.95 0.43 -9.23
C ASP A 74 -15.41 0.22 -7.81
N TRP A 75 -14.24 0.78 -7.49
CA TRP A 75 -13.72 0.83 -6.12
C TRP A 75 -14.63 1.62 -5.18
N ALA A 76 -15.05 2.83 -5.57
CA ALA A 76 -15.97 3.65 -4.78
C ALA A 76 -17.31 2.95 -4.57
N ALA A 77 -17.91 2.38 -5.62
CA ALA A 77 -19.17 1.65 -5.58
C ALA A 77 -19.06 0.40 -4.70
N TYR A 78 -17.95 -0.33 -4.75
CA TYR A 78 -17.73 -1.46 -3.84
C TYR A 78 -17.78 -1.01 -2.37
N HIS A 79 -17.12 0.09 -2.02
CA HIS A 79 -17.13 0.64 -0.67
C HIS A 79 -18.48 1.25 -0.26
N GLU A 80 -19.26 1.79 -1.21
CA GLU A 80 -20.58 2.35 -0.96
C GLU A 80 -21.70 1.30 -0.92
N GLU A 81 -21.60 0.22 -1.69
CA GLU A 81 -22.63 -0.82 -1.76
C GLU A 81 -22.41 -1.89 -0.69
N ILE A 82 -21.16 -2.23 -0.41
CA ILE A 82 -20.78 -3.33 0.47
C ILE A 82 -20.25 -2.75 1.78
N HIS A 83 -21.07 -2.86 2.82
CA HIS A 83 -20.71 -2.42 4.18
C HIS A 83 -20.46 -3.60 5.13
N THR A 84 -21.20 -4.70 4.92
CA THR A 84 -21.12 -5.91 5.74
C THR A 84 -21.29 -7.12 4.84
N ILE A 85 -20.49 -8.15 5.06
CA ILE A 85 -20.60 -9.45 4.40
C ILE A 85 -21.08 -10.47 5.43
N ILE A 86 -22.12 -11.23 5.08
CA ILE A 86 -22.63 -12.33 5.91
C ILE A 86 -22.13 -13.65 5.34
N CYS A 87 -21.40 -14.40 6.14
CA CYS A 87 -20.87 -15.70 5.75
C CYS A 87 -21.97 -16.63 5.22
N SER A 88 -21.76 -17.19 4.02
CA SER A 88 -22.70 -18.10 3.33
C SER A 88 -22.88 -19.45 4.06
N ASN A 89 -21.92 -19.86 4.88
CA ASN A 89 -22.05 -21.05 5.74
C ASN A 89 -23.09 -20.82 6.83
N THR A 90 -24.20 -21.55 6.76
CA THR A 90 -25.34 -21.46 7.68
C THR A 90 -25.03 -21.84 9.13
N LYS A 91 -23.91 -22.54 9.38
CA LYS A 91 -23.43 -22.83 10.74
C LYS A 91 -22.58 -21.71 11.33
N CYS A 92 -21.98 -20.88 10.48
CA CYS A 92 -21.11 -19.78 10.89
C CYS A 92 -21.91 -18.48 10.99
N LEU A 93 -22.57 -18.07 9.88
CA LEU A 93 -23.34 -16.82 9.77
C LEU A 93 -22.63 -15.57 10.30
N ARG A 94 -21.30 -15.60 10.37
CA ARG A 94 -20.47 -14.50 10.83
C ARG A 94 -20.65 -13.30 9.90
N GLU A 95 -20.90 -12.15 10.51
CA GLU A 95 -20.82 -10.86 9.85
C GLU A 95 -19.39 -10.32 9.97
N TYR A 96 -18.86 -9.79 8.86
CA TYR A 96 -17.53 -9.17 8.81
C TYR A 96 -17.49 -8.00 7.84
N GLU A 97 -16.56 -7.08 8.07
CA GLU A 97 -16.35 -5.92 7.21
C GLU A 97 -15.69 -6.34 5.89
N PRO A 98 -16.08 -5.75 4.75
CA PRO A 98 -15.44 -5.99 3.47
C PRO A 98 -14.01 -5.47 3.49
N ASN A 99 -13.13 -6.21 2.83
CA ASN A 99 -11.72 -5.87 2.72
C ASN A 99 -11.18 -6.37 1.38
N TYR A 100 -9.99 -5.92 1.01
CA TYR A 100 -9.31 -6.31 -0.23
C TYR A 100 -7.82 -6.54 0.02
N VAL A 101 -7.22 -7.36 -0.84
CA VAL A 101 -5.76 -7.48 -0.97
C VAL A 101 -5.28 -6.53 -2.05
N ILE A 102 -4.06 -6.03 -1.90
CA ILE A 102 -3.38 -5.32 -2.99
C ILE A 102 -2.35 -6.25 -3.62
N GLN A 103 -2.58 -6.59 -4.88
CA GLN A 103 -1.62 -7.27 -5.72
C GLN A 103 -0.77 -6.22 -6.45
N MET A 104 0.51 -6.17 -6.09
CA MET A 104 1.49 -5.33 -6.77
C MET A 104 2.14 -6.11 -7.93
N PRO A 105 2.60 -5.45 -8.99
CA PRO A 105 3.39 -6.10 -10.04
C PRO A 105 4.66 -6.74 -9.48
N ASP A 106 5.00 -7.92 -10.00
CA ASP A 106 6.25 -8.60 -9.67
C ASP A 106 7.46 -7.86 -10.24
N GLY A 107 8.63 -8.07 -9.62
CA GLY A 107 9.90 -7.54 -10.11
C GLY A 107 10.16 -6.05 -9.81
N ILE A 108 9.24 -5.36 -9.14
CA ILE A 108 9.46 -3.98 -8.69
C ILE A 108 10.28 -4.00 -7.39
N PRO A 109 11.46 -3.37 -7.34
CA PRO A 109 12.26 -3.28 -6.13
C PRO A 109 11.53 -2.46 -5.06
N ILE A 110 11.64 -2.90 -3.81
CA ILE A 110 11.12 -2.14 -2.66
C ILE A 110 12.15 -1.07 -2.31
N LEU A 111 11.76 0.19 -2.46
CA LEU A 111 12.56 1.35 -2.07
C LEU A 111 12.27 1.68 -0.62
N THR A 112 13.26 2.10 0.16
CA THR A 112 13.05 2.75 1.46
C THR A 112 12.28 4.07 1.27
N LYS A 113 11.65 4.61 2.32
CA LYS A 113 10.92 5.90 2.21
C LYS A 113 11.82 7.04 1.74
N SER A 114 13.09 7.03 2.16
CA SER A 114 14.10 8.01 1.76
C SER A 114 14.50 7.88 0.29
N GLU A 115 14.76 6.66 -0.20
CA GLU A 115 15.05 6.41 -1.62
C GLU A 115 13.86 6.78 -2.50
N LEU A 116 12.65 6.36 -2.11
CA LEU A 116 11.42 6.68 -2.82
C LEU A 116 11.21 8.19 -2.95
N LEU A 117 11.43 8.95 -1.87
CA LEU A 117 11.33 10.40 -1.96
C LEU A 117 12.36 10.97 -2.93
N SER A 118 13.64 10.55 -2.83
CA SER A 118 14.70 11.01 -3.72
C SER A 118 14.35 10.79 -5.20
N GLU A 119 13.89 9.58 -5.52
CA GLU A 119 13.46 9.22 -6.88
C GLU A 119 12.23 10.01 -7.33
N MET A 120 11.25 10.22 -6.44
CA MET A 120 10.11 11.09 -6.74
C MET A 120 10.58 12.51 -7.05
N VAL A 121 11.42 13.12 -6.23
CA VAL A 121 11.96 14.47 -6.49
C VAL A 121 12.68 14.54 -7.83
N SER A 122 13.50 13.52 -8.12
CA SER A 122 14.19 13.38 -9.41
C SER A 122 13.19 13.36 -10.57
N TRP A 123 12.19 12.47 -10.51
CA TRP A 123 11.14 12.36 -11.52
C TRP A 123 10.38 13.67 -11.70
N PHE A 124 9.95 14.33 -10.61
CA PHE A 124 9.23 15.60 -10.70
C PHE A 124 10.06 16.70 -11.38
N ARG A 125 11.36 16.79 -11.09
CA ARG A 125 12.25 17.74 -11.79
C ARG A 125 12.31 17.49 -13.29
N THR A 126 12.25 16.23 -13.73
CA THR A 126 12.22 15.91 -15.17
C THR A 126 10.90 16.33 -15.84
N VAL A 127 9.78 16.22 -15.12
CA VAL A 127 8.45 16.52 -15.66
C VAL A 127 8.14 18.02 -15.64
N ASP A 128 8.64 18.76 -14.64
CA ASP A 128 8.32 20.19 -14.45
C ASP A 128 8.85 21.08 -15.58
N ARG A 129 9.79 20.62 -16.43
CA ARG A 129 10.40 21.31 -17.61
C ARG A 129 10.95 22.73 -17.39
N GLU A 130 10.62 23.37 -16.28
CA GLU A 130 11.20 24.57 -15.74
C GLU A 130 12.18 24.10 -14.65
N GLU A 131 13.48 24.28 -14.87
CA GLU A 131 14.54 24.03 -13.88
C GLU A 131 14.46 24.97 -12.65
N ARG A 132 13.25 25.38 -12.22
CA ARG A 132 13.07 26.04 -10.94
C ARG A 132 13.34 24.98 -9.90
N ASN A 133 14.50 25.09 -9.22
CA ASN A 133 14.86 24.33 -8.03
C ASN A 133 13.57 24.02 -7.25
N ILE A 134 13.12 22.76 -7.30
CA ILE A 134 12.06 22.32 -6.41
C ILE A 134 12.71 22.35 -5.03
N ASP A 135 12.60 23.51 -4.38
CA ASP A 135 12.99 23.70 -2.99
C ASP A 135 11.91 23.01 -2.17
N LEU A 136 11.88 21.67 -2.25
CA LEU A 136 11.41 20.84 -1.16
C LEU A 136 12.42 21.05 -0.02
N LYS A 137 12.47 22.27 0.53
CA LYS A 137 12.90 22.48 1.89
C LYS A 137 11.93 21.65 2.71
N LEU A 138 12.38 20.43 2.99
CA LEU A 138 11.80 19.53 3.95
C LEU A 138 12.04 20.24 5.29
N ASN A 139 11.09 21.08 5.69
CA ASN A 139 11.15 21.65 7.02
C ASN A 139 11.01 20.49 8.00
N GLU A 140 11.89 20.47 8.99
CA GLU A 140 12.15 19.31 9.86
C GLU A 140 10.93 18.89 10.71
N ASP A 141 9.87 19.70 10.71
CA ASP A 141 8.63 19.50 11.47
C ASP A 141 7.35 19.54 10.61
N GLU A 142 7.46 19.67 9.28
CA GLU A 142 6.29 19.78 8.38
C GLU A 142 5.88 18.39 7.86
N ILE A 143 4.62 18.00 8.08
CA ILE A 143 4.04 16.84 7.41
C ILE A 143 4.13 17.09 5.91
N LEU A 144 4.93 16.30 5.21
CA LEU A 144 4.99 16.36 3.77
C LEU A 144 3.64 15.94 3.21
N THR A 145 3.04 16.79 2.39
CA THR A 145 1.80 16.47 1.68
C THR A 145 2.03 16.38 0.17
N TRP A 146 1.09 15.75 -0.51
CA TRP A 146 1.06 15.68 -1.98
C TRP A 146 0.83 17.05 -2.66
N ASP A 147 0.53 18.12 -1.91
CA ASP A 147 0.16 19.43 -2.47
C ASP A 147 1.20 20.06 -3.36
N ARG A 148 2.48 19.96 -2.96
CA ARG A 148 3.59 20.54 -3.73
C ARG A 148 3.71 19.87 -5.10
N PHE A 149 3.42 18.57 -5.15
CA PHE A 149 3.41 17.76 -6.35
C PHE A 149 2.17 18.04 -7.21
N TYR A 150 0.98 18.03 -6.61
CA TYR A 150 -0.29 18.32 -7.29
C TYR A 150 -0.30 19.68 -8.00
N LYS A 151 0.22 20.74 -7.34
CA LYS A 151 0.28 22.08 -7.93
C LYS A 151 1.15 22.18 -9.19
N LYS A 152 2.16 21.32 -9.31
CA LYS A 152 3.14 21.33 -10.40
C LYS A 152 2.77 20.37 -11.52
N VAL A 153 2.32 19.18 -11.15
CA VAL A 153 1.87 18.14 -12.07
C VAL A 153 0.46 17.75 -11.65
N PRO A 154 -0.57 18.46 -12.18
CA PRO A 154 -1.94 17.99 -12.08
C PRO A 154 -2.02 16.56 -12.62
N ASP A 155 -2.86 15.74 -12.00
CA ASP A 155 -3.04 14.33 -12.38
C ASP A 155 -1.75 13.49 -12.37
N TRP A 156 -0.79 13.82 -11.48
CA TRP A 156 0.48 13.09 -11.35
C TRP A 156 0.30 11.58 -11.22
N GLN A 157 -0.79 11.11 -10.62
CA GLN A 157 -1.12 9.69 -10.47
C GLN A 157 -1.27 8.98 -11.82
N GLU A 158 -1.63 9.70 -12.88
CA GLU A 158 -1.71 9.17 -14.25
C GLU A 158 -0.34 9.09 -14.92
N HIS A 159 0.58 10.00 -14.57
CA HIS A 159 1.86 10.17 -15.26
C HIS A 159 3.06 9.52 -14.55
N ILE A 160 2.96 9.28 -13.25
CA ILE A 160 4.07 8.74 -12.45
C ILE A 160 4.48 7.33 -12.92
N PRO A 161 5.79 7.01 -12.98
CA PRO A 161 6.28 5.66 -13.28
C PRO A 161 5.67 4.61 -12.36
N ILE A 162 5.46 3.41 -12.89
CA ILE A 162 4.82 2.31 -12.15
C ILE A 162 5.66 1.90 -10.93
N GLU A 163 6.98 1.91 -11.05
CA GLU A 163 7.92 1.56 -9.99
C GLU A 163 7.73 2.48 -8.77
N LEU A 164 7.60 3.79 -9.02
CA LEU A 164 7.34 4.77 -7.96
C LEU A 164 5.93 4.64 -7.43
N PHE A 165 4.93 4.48 -8.31
CA PHE A 165 3.53 4.33 -7.92
C PHE A 165 3.31 3.14 -6.99
N THR A 166 3.88 1.98 -7.33
CA THR A 166 3.82 0.78 -6.50
C THR A 166 4.46 1.00 -5.14
N ASN A 167 5.64 1.64 -5.08
CA ASN A 167 6.30 1.93 -3.82
C ASN A 167 5.54 2.97 -2.96
N ILE A 168 4.92 3.97 -3.59
CA ILE A 168 4.02 4.91 -2.91
C ILE A 168 2.88 4.14 -2.24
N LEU A 169 2.17 3.31 -3.00
CA LEU A 169 1.04 2.56 -2.47
C LEU A 169 1.45 1.62 -1.33
N ARG A 170 2.65 1.01 -1.37
CA ARG A 170 3.15 0.17 -0.26
C ARG A 170 3.21 0.91 1.07
N TYR A 171 3.51 2.21 1.05
CA TYR A 171 3.67 3.04 2.25
C TYR A 171 2.47 3.92 2.57
N THR A 172 1.46 3.95 1.72
CA THR A 172 0.23 4.70 1.95
C THR A 172 -0.61 3.96 2.99
N PRO A 173 -1.01 4.58 4.11
CA PRO A 173 -1.98 3.99 5.02
C PRO A 173 -3.36 3.83 4.36
N PRO A 174 -4.18 2.85 4.79
CA PRO A 174 -5.51 2.64 4.21
C PRO A 174 -6.40 3.90 4.20
N ASN A 175 -6.32 4.73 5.24
CA ASN A 175 -7.12 5.97 5.36
C ASN A 175 -6.73 7.05 4.33
N ASP A 176 -5.49 7.03 3.83
CA ASP A 176 -4.98 8.02 2.88
C ASP A 176 -5.08 7.52 1.42
N LEU A 177 -5.38 6.23 1.24
CA LEU A 177 -5.34 5.55 -0.06
C LEU A 177 -6.25 6.21 -1.09
N GLU A 178 -7.50 6.50 -0.74
CA GLU A 178 -8.44 7.18 -1.64
C GLU A 178 -7.83 8.49 -2.16
N GLY A 179 -7.26 9.27 -1.24
CA GLY A 179 -6.64 10.55 -1.56
C GLY A 179 -5.48 10.40 -2.53
N VAL A 180 -4.62 9.40 -2.32
CA VAL A 180 -3.49 9.10 -3.22
C VAL A 180 -3.98 8.62 -4.59
N LEU A 181 -4.96 7.71 -4.64
CA LEU A 181 -5.51 7.17 -5.89
C LEU A 181 -6.19 8.25 -6.75
N LEU A 182 -6.80 9.24 -6.11
CA LEU A 182 -7.49 10.36 -6.75
C LEU A 182 -6.61 11.60 -6.93
N GLY A 183 -5.34 11.56 -6.50
CA GLY A 183 -4.44 12.71 -6.55
C GLY A 183 -4.94 13.92 -5.76
N ARG A 184 -5.67 13.71 -4.66
CA ARG A 184 -6.24 14.80 -3.86
C ARG A 184 -5.15 15.62 -3.15
N PRO A 185 -5.38 16.94 -2.98
CA PRO A 185 -4.53 17.78 -2.15
C PRO A 185 -4.62 17.38 -0.65
N ALA A 186 -3.67 17.88 0.14
CA ALA A 186 -3.55 17.74 1.59
C ALA A 186 -3.39 16.31 2.13
N ILE A 187 -3.16 15.33 1.24
CA ILE A 187 -2.89 13.95 1.65
C ILE A 187 -1.44 13.85 2.16
N PRO A 188 -1.20 13.27 3.36
CA PRO A 188 0.14 13.03 3.85
C PRO A 188 0.94 12.09 2.95
N LEU A 189 2.20 12.40 2.75
CA LEU A 189 3.15 11.56 2.05
C LEU A 189 3.60 10.42 2.98
N PHE A 190 3.47 9.18 2.51
CA PHE A 190 3.85 7.95 3.25
C PHE A 190 3.27 7.86 4.68
N GLY A 191 2.04 8.33 4.86
CA GLY A 191 1.34 8.33 6.15
C GLY A 191 1.86 9.36 7.15
N GLY A 192 2.42 10.48 6.66
CA GLY A 192 3.00 11.52 7.51
C GLY A 192 4.41 11.17 7.98
N TYR A 193 5.19 10.52 7.12
CA TYR A 193 6.59 10.22 7.42
C TYR A 193 7.39 11.51 7.65
N PHE A 194 8.09 11.56 8.78
CA PHE A 194 9.04 12.61 9.14
C PHE A 194 10.46 12.08 9.01
N PHE A 195 11.38 12.92 8.56
CA PHE A 195 12.80 12.56 8.52
C PHE A 195 13.37 12.50 9.94
N PRO A 196 14.01 11.39 10.34
CA PRO A 196 14.84 11.41 11.54
C PRO A 196 15.99 12.39 11.31
N LYS A 197 16.32 13.18 12.35
CA LYS A 197 17.46 14.11 12.34
C LYS A 197 18.68 13.39 11.79
N SER A 198 19.37 13.99 10.83
CA SER A 198 20.80 13.75 10.74
C SER A 198 21.36 14.20 12.08
N SER A 199 21.71 13.25 12.95
CA SER A 199 22.60 13.56 14.05
C SER A 199 23.89 14.04 13.39
N GLY A 200 23.99 15.36 13.24
CA GLY A 200 25.21 16.01 12.82
C GLY A 200 26.29 15.55 13.77
N ASN A 201 27.15 14.66 13.29
CA ASN A 201 28.47 14.51 13.86
C ASN A 201 29.15 15.85 13.63
N SER A 202 28.93 16.76 14.57
CA SER A 202 29.87 17.83 14.90
C SER A 202 31.06 17.16 15.56
N GLU A 203 31.79 16.35 14.78
CA GLU A 203 33.18 16.05 15.07
C GLU A 203 33.93 17.35 14.82
N THR A 204 34.04 18.11 15.90
CA THR A 204 35.05 19.13 16.08
C THR A 204 36.40 18.43 16.11
N TYR A 205 37.23 18.70 15.09
CA TYR A 205 38.68 18.62 15.16
C TYR A 205 39.26 19.92 14.64
#